data_AF-A0A5J4SUE0-F1
#
_entry.id   AF-A0A5J4SUE0-F1
#
_cell.length_a   1.000
_cell.length_b   1.000
_cell.length_c   1.000
_cell.angle_alpha   90.00
_cell.angle_beta   90.00
_cell.angle_gamma   90.00
#
_symmetry.space_group_name_H-M   'P 1'
#
loop_
_entity.id
_entity.type
_entity.pdbx_description
1 polymer ?
#
loop_
_entity_poly.entity_id
_entity_poly.type
_entity_poly.pdbx_seq_one_letter_code
_entity_poly.pdbx_strand_id
1 'polypeptide(L)'
;MKTAIEERWGTHPNDVKKYDTTQLRKEFLVEKLFEADAVLMTYTHNDRLIIGCAMPVKELLKLETVDLIRSKYFCERRELGIICIEGEGVVIIDGKDCHLGFKDAVYIGRGTKRLLTNAH
;
A
#
# COMPACT_ATOMS: atom_id res chain seq x y z
N MET A 1 3.62 4.85 -14.86
CA MET A 1 3.49 4.74 -13.38
C MET A 1 2.26 5.46 -12.83
N LYS A 2 1.33 4.69 -12.25
CA LYS A 2 0.09 5.17 -11.65
C LYS A 2 0.11 4.88 -10.15
N THR A 3 0.34 5.91 -9.34
CA THR A 3 0.15 5.85 -7.88
C THR A 3 -1.22 6.43 -7.57
N ALA A 4 -2.10 5.65 -6.95
CA ALA A 4 -3.43 6.11 -6.56
C ALA A 4 -3.64 5.86 -5.07
N ILE A 5 -4.26 6.83 -4.39
CA ILE A 5 -4.62 6.69 -2.98
C ILE A 5 -6.07 7.10 -2.75
N GLU A 6 -6.82 6.22 -2.10
CA GLU A 6 -8.16 6.52 -1.57
C GLU A 6 -8.07 6.82 -0.08
N GLU A 7 -8.90 7.74 0.40
CA GLU A 7 -8.97 8.12 1.82
C GLU A 7 -10.28 7.60 2.43
N ARG A 8 -10.18 6.94 3.58
CA ARG A 8 -11.30 6.39 4.34
C ARG A 8 -11.33 6.99 5.73
N TRP A 9 -12.51 7.39 6.18
CA TRP A 9 -12.71 8.01 7.49
C TRP A 9 -13.06 6.98 8.55
N GLY A 10 -12.69 7.28 9.79
CA GLY A 10 -13.16 6.52 10.94
C GLY A 10 -14.65 6.73 11.13
N THR A 11 -15.35 5.68 11.54
CA THR A 11 -16.81 5.68 11.71
C THR A 11 -17.18 5.40 13.17
N HIS A 12 -18.20 6.10 13.68
CA HIS A 12 -18.70 5.84 15.01
C HIS A 12 -19.63 4.62 15.01
N PRO A 13 -19.60 3.73 16.03
CA PRO A 13 -20.42 2.51 16.04
C PRO A 13 -21.93 2.76 15.87
N ASN A 14 -22.45 3.89 16.37
CA ASN A 14 -23.86 4.26 16.22
C ASN A 14 -24.23 4.72 14.80
N ASP A 15 -23.26 5.15 14.00
CA ASP A 15 -23.48 5.53 12.60
C ASP A 15 -23.56 4.28 11.73
N VAL A 16 -22.59 3.36 11.91
CA VAL A 16 -22.51 2.10 11.16
C VAL A 16 -23.77 1.26 11.28
N LYS A 17 -24.44 1.27 12.44
CA LYS A 17 -25.73 0.59 12.66
C LYS A 17 -26.84 1.05 11.72
N LYS A 18 -26.75 2.26 11.17
CA LYS A 18 -27.75 2.85 10.27
C LYS A 18 -27.37 2.71 8.81
N TYR A 19 -26.21 2.14 8.49
CA TYR A 19 -25.74 2.05 7.12
C TYR A 19 -26.50 0.96 6.36
N ASP A 20 -26.82 1.26 5.11
CA ASP A 20 -27.26 0.25 4.16
C ASP A 20 -26.06 -0.55 3.60
N THR A 21 -26.35 -1.60 2.81
CA THR A 21 -25.32 -2.46 2.20
C THR A 21 -24.34 -1.68 1.33
N THR A 22 -24.81 -0.67 0.60
CA THR A 22 -23.98 0.13 -0.31
C THR A 22 -23.04 1.02 0.49
N GLN A 23 -23.52 1.65 1.54
CA GLN A 23 -22.74 2.47 2.46
C GLN A 23 -21.68 1.64 3.20
N LEU A 24 -22.04 0.45 3.68
CA LEU A 24 -21.07 -0.47 4.31
C LEU A 24 -19.93 -0.83 3.35
N ARG A 25 -20.23 -1.20 2.11
CA ARG A 25 -19.20 -1.48 1.10
C ARG A 25 -18.37 -0.25 0.81
N LYS A 26 -19.03 0.89 0.60
CA LYS A 26 -18.34 2.14 0.34
C LYS A 26 -17.35 2.46 1.46
N GLU A 27 -17.72 2.38 2.73
CA GLU A 27 -16.82 2.82 3.81
C GLU A 27 -15.75 1.78 4.19
N PHE A 28 -16.02 0.49 4.03
CA PHE A 28 -15.15 -0.57 4.59
C PHE A 28 -14.53 -1.53 3.57
N LEU A 29 -15.01 -1.57 2.32
CA LEU A 29 -14.49 -2.48 1.30
C LEU A 29 -13.60 -1.73 0.31
N VAL A 30 -12.36 -2.20 0.18
CA VAL A 30 -11.49 -1.82 -0.94
C VAL A 30 -11.74 -2.80 -2.08
N GLU A 31 -12.53 -2.40 -3.08
CA GLU A 31 -12.95 -3.30 -4.17
C GLU A 31 -11.81 -3.66 -5.11
N LYS A 32 -10.91 -2.71 -5.38
CA LYS A 32 -9.78 -2.89 -6.30
C LYS A 32 -8.46 -2.77 -5.57
N LEU A 33 -7.78 -3.90 -5.40
CA LEU A 33 -6.47 -3.96 -4.76
C LEU A 33 -5.32 -3.98 -5.78
N PHE A 34 -5.50 -4.63 -6.93
CA PHE A 34 -4.44 -4.84 -7.92
C PHE A 34 -4.76 -4.17 -9.26
N GLU A 35 -3.75 -3.55 -9.86
CA GLU A 35 -3.77 -3.03 -11.23
C GLU A 35 -2.35 -3.10 -11.78
N ALA A 36 -2.19 -3.63 -12.99
CA ALA A 36 -0.88 -3.78 -13.63
C ALA A 36 -0.13 -2.45 -13.71
N ASP A 37 1.16 -2.48 -13.35
CA ASP A 37 2.07 -1.34 -13.35
C ASP A 37 1.57 -0.14 -12.51
N ALA A 38 0.84 -0.44 -11.44
CA ALA A 38 0.29 0.55 -10.52
C ALA A 38 0.54 0.20 -9.04
N VAL A 39 0.58 1.25 -8.22
CA VAL A 39 0.54 1.17 -6.77
C VAL A 39 -0.79 1.74 -6.31
N LEU A 40 -1.67 0.85 -5.83
CA LEU A 40 -2.98 1.23 -5.29
C LEU A 40 -2.91 1.22 -3.77
N MET A 41 -3.33 2.32 -3.16
CA MET A 41 -3.30 2.49 -1.71
C MET A 41 -4.66 2.96 -1.21
N THR A 42 -4.96 2.60 0.03
CA THR A 42 -6.07 3.13 0.81
C THR A 42 -5.52 3.57 2.16
N TYR A 43 -5.60 4.87 2.42
CA TYR A 43 -5.32 5.46 3.71
C TYR A 43 -6.61 5.44 4.54
N THR A 44 -6.56 4.87 5.74
CA THR A 44 -7.65 4.97 6.70
C THR A 44 -7.26 5.85 7.87
N HIS A 45 -8.18 6.71 8.32
CA HIS A 45 -8.00 7.51 9.53
C HIS A 45 -8.00 6.66 10.81
N ASN A 46 -8.42 5.39 10.74
CA ASN A 46 -8.21 4.44 11.82
C ASN A 46 -6.71 4.14 11.94
N ASP A 47 -6.08 4.65 12.99
CA ASP A 47 -4.63 4.58 13.26
C ASP A 47 -3.73 5.11 12.13
N ARG A 48 -4.30 5.83 11.15
CA ARG A 48 -3.59 6.34 9.96
C ARG A 48 -2.89 5.22 9.16
N LEU A 49 -3.47 4.01 9.17
CA LEU A 49 -2.94 2.86 8.45
C LEU A 49 -3.07 3.09 6.94
N ILE A 50 -2.07 2.62 6.20
CA ILE A 50 -2.11 2.54 4.74
C ILE A 50 -2.07 1.07 4.38
N ILE A 51 -3.08 0.60 3.67
CA ILE A 51 -3.11 -0.72 3.05
C ILE A 51 -3.02 -0.49 1.55
N GLY A 52 -2.27 -1.32 0.84
CA GLY A 52 -2.15 -1.18 -0.60
C GLY A 52 -1.48 -2.38 -1.24
N CYS A 53 -1.42 -2.35 -2.56
CA CYS A 53 -0.72 -3.34 -3.35
C CYS A 53 0.05 -2.66 -4.48
N ALA A 54 1.20 -3.25 -4.82
CA ALA A 54 1.99 -2.90 -5.99
C ALA A 54 2.05 -4.13 -6.89
N MET A 55 1.68 -3.98 -8.16
CA MET A 55 1.68 -5.08 -9.14
C MET A 55 2.55 -4.69 -10.32
N PRO A 56 3.90 -4.77 -10.18
CA PRO A 56 4.79 -4.55 -11.31
C PRO A 56 4.58 -5.66 -12.35
N VAL A 57 4.54 -5.30 -13.63
CA VAL A 57 4.45 -6.26 -14.75
C VAL A 57 5.51 -5.95 -15.80
N LYS A 58 5.62 -4.68 -16.19
CA LYS A 58 6.59 -4.18 -17.18
C LYS A 58 7.43 -3.04 -16.64
N GLU A 59 6.94 -2.35 -15.62
CA GLU A 59 7.60 -1.19 -15.03
C GLU A 59 8.12 -1.49 -13.63
N LEU A 60 9.29 -0.93 -13.31
CA LEU A 60 9.76 -0.80 -11.95
C LEU A 60 8.88 0.21 -11.21
N LEU A 61 8.16 -0.24 -10.19
CA LEU A 61 7.27 0.61 -9.41
C LEU A 61 8.01 1.21 -8.22
N LYS A 62 7.81 2.50 -7.97
CA LYS A 62 8.36 3.20 -6.82
C LYS A 62 7.25 3.46 -5.82
N LEU A 63 7.49 3.20 -4.54
CA LEU A 63 6.60 3.68 -3.48
C LEU A 63 6.88 5.17 -3.26
N GLU A 64 6.00 6.00 -3.82
CA GLU A 64 6.08 7.45 -3.72
C GLU A 64 5.38 7.97 -2.45
N THR A 65 5.83 9.13 -1.98
CA THR A 65 5.09 9.88 -0.97
C THR A 65 3.88 10.54 -1.63
N VAL A 66 2.78 10.65 -0.89
CA VAL A 66 1.59 11.40 -1.29
C VAL A 66 1.30 12.46 -0.24
N ASP A 67 0.57 13.52 -0.62
CA ASP A 67 0.32 14.67 0.27
C ASP A 67 -0.28 14.29 1.63
N LEU A 68 -1.12 13.24 1.66
CA LEU A 68 -1.70 12.67 2.88
C LEU A 68 -0.66 12.23 3.93
N ILE A 69 0.53 11.79 3.50
CA ILE A 69 1.57 11.29 4.40
C ILE A 69 2.38 12.46 4.99
N ARG A 70 2.43 13.61 4.30
CA ARG A 70 3.20 14.81 4.70
C ARG A 70 4.68 14.51 5.01
N SER A 71 5.30 13.69 4.16
CA SER A 71 6.71 13.30 4.26
C SER A 71 7.46 13.48 2.95
N LYS A 72 8.79 13.60 3.02
CA LYS A 72 9.68 13.66 1.85
C LYS A 72 9.81 12.32 1.14
N TYR A 73 9.66 11.21 1.86
CA TYR A 73 9.70 9.85 1.35
C TYR A 73 8.84 8.91 2.21
N PHE A 74 8.38 7.80 1.63
CA PHE A 74 7.28 6.98 2.18
C PHE A 74 7.53 6.51 3.62
N CYS A 75 8.72 5.98 3.92
CA CYS A 75 9.08 5.47 5.24
C CYS A 75 9.81 6.50 6.14
N GLU A 76 9.70 7.82 5.89
CA GLU A 76 10.36 8.83 6.74
C GLU A 76 9.95 8.71 8.21
N ARG A 77 8.66 8.46 8.45
CA ARG A 77 8.05 8.36 9.77
C ARG A 77 7.16 7.12 9.94
N ARG A 78 7.36 6.12 9.07
CA ARG A 78 6.53 4.92 8.99
C ARG A 78 7.40 3.70 8.72
N GLU A 79 6.94 2.55 9.19
CA GLU A 79 7.42 1.22 8.80
C GLU A 79 6.41 0.58 7.85
N LEU A 80 6.84 -0.45 7.13
CA LEU A 80 6.04 -1.14 6.11
C LEU A 80 6.37 -2.63 6.14
N GLY A 81 5.33 -3.47 6.03
CA GLY A 81 5.47 -4.89 5.68
C GLY A 81 4.98 -5.12 4.26
N ILE A 82 5.75 -5.85 3.45
CA ILE A 82 5.33 -6.31 2.13
C ILE A 82 5.29 -7.83 2.16
N ILE A 83 4.21 -8.41 1.61
CA ILE A 83 4.04 -9.86 1.46
C ILE A 83 3.81 -10.14 -0.01
N CYS A 84 4.59 -11.06 -0.59
CA CYS A 84 4.35 -11.53 -1.94
C CYS A 84 3.19 -12.53 -1.92
N ILE A 85 2.08 -12.17 -2.56
CA ILE A 85 0.87 -13.01 -2.58
C ILE A 85 0.75 -13.86 -3.85
N GLU A 86 1.60 -13.64 -4.85
CA GLU A 86 1.61 -14.39 -6.10
C GLU A 86 2.95 -14.22 -6.81
N GLY A 87 3.44 -15.29 -7.44
CA GLY A 87 4.66 -15.28 -8.25
C GLY A 87 5.94 -15.05 -7.43
N GLU A 88 6.89 -14.38 -8.07
CA GLU A 88 8.16 -13.94 -7.48
C GLU A 88 8.45 -12.50 -7.90
N GLY A 89 9.19 -11.77 -7.07
CA GLY A 89 9.53 -10.39 -7.33
C GLY A 89 10.69 -9.91 -6.49
N VAL A 90 11.11 -8.67 -6.74
CA VAL A 90 12.21 -8.04 -6.02
C VAL A 90 11.75 -6.73 -5.41
N VAL A 91 11.99 -6.57 -4.11
CA VAL A 91 11.87 -5.30 -3.41
C VAL A 91 13.26 -4.71 -3.22
N ILE A 92 13.50 -3.54 -3.80
CA ILE A 92 14.79 -2.84 -3.73
C ILE A 92 14.70 -1.79 -2.61
N ILE A 93 15.47 -2.00 -1.54
CA ILE A 93 15.46 -1.21 -0.31
C ILE A 93 16.77 -0.43 -0.21
N ASP A 94 16.72 0.88 -0.46
CA ASP A 94 17.90 1.76 -0.50
C ASP A 94 19.04 1.20 -1.38
N GLY A 95 18.68 0.54 -2.49
CA GLY A 95 19.61 -0.05 -3.46
C GLY A 95 20.04 -1.50 -3.15
N LYS A 96 19.47 -2.14 -2.12
CA LYS A 96 19.68 -3.56 -1.84
C LYS A 96 18.48 -4.38 -2.32
N ASP A 97 18.75 -5.40 -3.10
CA ASP A 97 17.72 -6.29 -3.64
C ASP A 97 17.29 -7.32 -2.60
N CYS A 98 15.99 -7.41 -2.37
CA CYS A 98 15.36 -8.43 -1.55
C CYS A 98 14.42 -9.25 -2.44
N HIS A 99 14.83 -10.46 -2.80
CA HIS A 99 14.03 -11.39 -3.58
C HIS A 99 12.94 -12.00 -2.69
N LEU A 100 11.71 -12.00 -3.17
CA LEU A 100 10.55 -12.57 -2.50
C LEU A 100 9.89 -13.57 -3.44
N GLY A 101 9.74 -14.82 -2.99
CA GLY A 101 8.85 -15.79 -3.59
C GLY A 101 7.45 -15.73 -2.99
N PHE A 102 6.56 -16.57 -3.52
CA PHE A 102 5.19 -16.69 -3.01
C PHE A 102 5.16 -16.95 -1.50
N LYS A 103 4.45 -16.09 -0.76
CA LYS A 103 4.32 -16.03 0.71
C LYS A 103 5.54 -15.54 1.47
N ASP A 104 6.61 -15.14 0.80
CA ASP A 104 7.70 -14.43 1.47
C ASP A 104 7.26 -13.01 1.85
N ALA A 105 7.88 -12.50 2.91
CA ALA A 105 7.61 -11.18 3.42
C ALA A 105 8.90 -10.43 3.75
N VAL A 106 8.88 -9.11 3.58
CA VAL A 106 9.95 -8.22 4.02
C VAL A 106 9.39 -7.13 4.91
N TYR A 107 10.11 -6.87 6.00
CA TYR A 107 9.85 -5.75 6.88
C TYR A 107 10.82 -4.61 6.57
N ILE A 108 10.29 -3.41 6.42
CA ILE A 108 11.01 -2.19 6.10
C ILE A 108 10.81 -1.21 7.24
N GLY A 109 11.90 -0.89 7.92
CA GLY A 109 11.88 0.04 9.05
C GLY A 109 11.76 1.51 8.63
N ARG A 110 11.41 2.34 9.62
CA ARG A 110 11.46 3.79 9.50
C ARG A 110 12.85 4.27 9.07
N GLY A 111 12.89 5.22 8.14
CA GLY A 111 14.09 5.92 7.69
C GLY A 111 14.55 5.52 6.30
N THR A 112 14.07 4.39 5.77
CA THR A 112 14.34 3.95 4.39
C THR A 112 13.87 5.00 3.39
N LYS A 113 14.77 5.43 2.50
CA LYS A 113 14.54 6.59 1.61
C LYS A 113 13.98 6.18 0.26
N ARG A 114 14.40 5.02 -0.25
CA ARG A 114 14.05 4.53 -1.58
C ARG A 114 13.53 3.11 -1.51
N LEU A 115 12.32 2.93 -2.01
CA LEU A 115 11.65 1.64 -2.15
C LEU A 115 11.17 1.48 -3.58
N LEU A 116 11.62 0.41 -4.23
CA LEU A 116 11.18 0.02 -5.57
C LEU A 116 10.73 -1.44 -5.54
N THR A 117 9.80 -1.80 -6.42
CA THR A 117 9.35 -3.17 -6.60
C THR A 117 9.36 -3.52 -8.08
N ASN A 118 9.88 -4.68 -8.44
CA ASN A 118 9.84 -5.21 -9.79
C ASN A 118 9.26 -6.62 -9.80
N ALA A 119 8.62 -7.00 -10.91
CA ALA A 119 8.41 -8.40 -11.22
C ALA A 119 9.78 -9.01 -11.54
N HIS A 120 9.96 -10.29 -11.19
CA HIS A 120 11.09 -11.05 -11.68
C HIS A 120 10.83 -11.51 -13.13
#